data_AF-A0A2T6VKS9-F1
#
_entry.id   AF-A0A2T6VKS9-F1
#
_cell.length_a   1.000
_cell.length_b   1.000
_cell.length_c   1.000
_cell.angle_alpha   90.00
_cell.angle_beta   90.00
_cell.angle_gamma   90.00
#
_symmetry.space_group_name_H-M   'P 1'
#
loop_
_entity.id
_entity.type
_entity.pdbx_description
1 polymer ?
#
loop_
_entity_poly.entity_id
_entity_poly.type
_entity_poly.pdbx_seq_one_letter_code
_entity_poly.pdbx_strand_id
1 'polypeptide(L)'
;KTLIKIEDQGLCEVLAQMDINDFNKELSQAFKNESSMAESIANNTKKRIIEKEASDPKYYEKLSSLLNDLILQFREKKLTYLEYLQQIQHLAKKVIDKENKNYPKKINTNALKTLYDNLNQNENLALETDACIRDNKKDGWVGHNQKEKNLKIALKKIINDEGLLENTFNLAKHIDEYH
;
A
#
# COMPACT_ATOMS: atom_id res chain seq x y z
N LYS A 1 -17.64 -3.66 23.10
CA LYS A 1 -16.32 -3.32 23.70
C LYS A 1 -15.29 -3.26 22.59
N THR A 2 -14.44 -2.24 22.55
CA THR A 2 -13.42 -2.03 21.50
C THR A 2 -12.40 -3.17 21.44
N LEU A 3 -12.08 -3.78 22.58
CA LEU A 3 -11.23 -4.98 22.66
C LEU A 3 -11.76 -6.16 21.83
N ILE A 4 -13.08 -6.37 21.82
CA ILE A 4 -13.71 -7.43 20.99
C ILE A 4 -13.59 -7.08 19.50
N LYS A 5 -13.79 -5.80 19.13
CA LYS A 5 -13.59 -5.35 17.75
C LYS A 5 -12.14 -5.49 17.29
N ILE A 6 -11.16 -5.31 18.19
CA ILE A 6 -9.74 -5.49 17.89
C ILE A 6 -9.42 -6.97 17.63
N GLU A 7 -10.00 -7.89 18.40
CA GLU A 7 -9.87 -9.33 18.19
C GLU A 7 -10.47 -9.75 16.84
N ASP A 8 -11.61 -9.17 16.46
CA ASP A 8 -12.32 -9.51 15.22
C ASP A 8 -11.73 -8.86 13.96
N GLN A 9 -11.36 -7.57 14.03
CA GLN A 9 -10.97 -6.78 12.85
C GLN A 9 -9.46 -6.53 12.73
N GLY A 10 -8.71 -6.59 13.83
CA GLY A 10 -7.30 -6.18 13.89
C GLY A 10 -7.09 -4.77 14.43
N LEU A 11 -5.92 -4.52 15.04
CA LEU A 11 -5.57 -3.21 15.62
C LEU A 11 -5.48 -2.11 14.56
N CYS A 12 -4.97 -2.41 13.37
CA CYS A 12 -4.80 -1.47 12.25
C CYS A 12 -6.16 -0.93 11.78
N GLU A 13 -7.13 -1.83 11.60
CA GLU A 13 -8.49 -1.55 11.18
C GLU A 13 -9.21 -0.66 12.19
N VAL A 14 -9.18 -1.05 13.47
CA VAL A 14 -9.83 -0.28 14.54
C VAL A 14 -9.17 1.09 14.70
N LEU A 15 -7.83 1.16 14.63
CA LEU A 15 -7.09 2.42 14.70
C LEU A 15 -7.48 3.38 13.57
N ALA A 16 -7.63 2.87 12.35
CA ALA A 16 -8.00 3.69 11.19
C ALA A 16 -9.40 4.31 11.29
N GLN A 17 -10.34 3.63 11.96
CA GLN A 17 -11.75 3.99 12.00
C GLN A 17 -12.16 4.78 13.26
N MET A 18 -11.43 4.62 14.37
CA MET A 18 -11.81 5.15 15.67
C MET A 18 -11.16 6.52 15.95
N ASP A 19 -11.79 7.34 16.80
CA ASP A 19 -11.13 8.53 17.35
C ASP A 19 -9.88 8.12 18.13
N ILE A 20 -8.81 8.90 17.99
CA ILE A 20 -7.52 8.56 18.56
C ILE A 20 -7.50 8.56 20.10
N ASN A 21 -8.29 9.43 20.73
CA ASN A 21 -8.34 9.51 22.19
C ASN A 21 -9.09 8.31 22.76
N ASP A 22 -10.20 7.94 22.14
CA ASP A 22 -10.96 6.77 22.52
C ASP A 22 -10.16 5.48 22.29
N PHE A 23 -9.46 5.39 21.15
CA PHE A 23 -8.56 4.27 20.86
C PHE A 23 -7.47 4.14 21.92
N ASN A 24 -6.79 5.24 22.25
CA ASN A 24 -5.74 5.26 23.28
C ASN A 24 -6.27 4.84 24.66
N LYS A 25 -7.42 5.38 25.05
CA LYS A 25 -8.07 5.05 26.33
C LYS A 25 -8.42 3.57 26.44
N GLU A 26 -8.89 2.95 25.36
CA GLU A 26 -9.19 1.51 25.36
C GLU A 26 -7.91 0.66 25.35
N LEU A 27 -6.90 1.06 24.58
CA LEU A 27 -5.64 0.31 24.48
C LEU A 27 -4.86 0.31 25.80
N SER A 28 -4.86 1.44 26.52
CA SER A 28 -4.24 1.55 27.84
C SER A 28 -4.87 0.67 28.93
N GLN A 29 -6.09 0.14 28.72
CA GLN A 29 -6.69 -0.85 29.63
C GLN A 29 -6.11 -2.26 29.42
N ALA A 30 -5.61 -2.55 28.22
CA ALA A 30 -5.07 -3.86 27.86
C ALA A 30 -3.53 -3.94 28.00
N PHE A 31 -2.83 -2.81 27.88
CA PHE A 31 -1.37 -2.75 27.88
C PHE A 31 -0.83 -1.93 29.05
N LYS A 32 0.33 -2.36 29.57
CA LYS A 32 0.94 -1.75 30.76
C LYS A 32 1.69 -0.45 30.49
N ASN A 33 2.16 -0.23 29.26
CA ASN A 33 2.98 0.93 28.90
C ASN A 33 2.88 1.26 27.40
N GLU A 34 3.28 2.48 27.06
CA GLU A 34 3.25 3.04 25.70
C GLU A 34 4.12 2.26 24.71
N SER A 35 5.26 1.73 25.16
CA SER A 35 6.14 0.93 24.30
C SER A 35 5.48 -0.37 23.83
N SER A 36 4.82 -1.09 24.73
CA SER A 36 4.07 -2.31 24.40
C SER A 36 2.86 -2.02 23.50
N MET A 37 2.20 -0.88 23.70
CA MET A 37 1.12 -0.41 22.83
C MET A 37 1.63 -0.12 21.42
N ALA A 38 2.69 0.68 21.30
CA ALA A 38 3.29 1.05 20.02
C ALA A 38 3.78 -0.18 19.24
N GLU A 39 4.45 -1.11 19.92
CA GLU A 39 4.92 -2.35 19.31
C GLU A 39 3.76 -3.22 18.78
N SER A 40 2.68 -3.33 19.54
CA SER A 40 1.50 -4.10 19.13
C SER A 40 0.80 -3.49 17.91
N ILE A 41 0.67 -2.16 17.87
CA ILE A 41 0.14 -1.44 16.71
C ILE A 41 1.07 -1.64 15.51
N ALA A 42 2.37 -1.42 15.67
CA ALA A 42 3.36 -1.57 14.61
C ALA A 42 3.34 -2.97 13.99
N ASN A 43 3.32 -4.01 14.81
CA ASN A 43 3.31 -5.40 14.34
C ASN A 43 2.01 -5.73 13.59
N ASN A 44 0.87 -5.26 14.08
CA ASN A 44 -0.40 -5.47 13.41
C ASN A 44 -0.49 -4.69 12.08
N THR A 45 -0.10 -3.41 12.06
CA THR A 45 -0.02 -2.61 10.83
C THR A 45 0.93 -3.23 9.81
N LYS A 46 2.10 -3.73 10.24
CA LYS A 46 3.05 -4.43 9.37
C LYS A 46 2.44 -5.68 8.76
N LYS A 47 1.79 -6.51 9.59
CA LYS A 47 1.09 -7.71 9.11
C LYS A 47 0.06 -7.34 8.05
N ARG A 48 -0.72 -6.29 8.29
CA ARG A 48 -1.73 -5.82 7.35
C ARG A 48 -1.13 -5.31 6.03
N ILE A 49 -0.02 -4.59 6.08
CA ILE A 49 0.72 -4.17 4.88
C ILE A 49 1.15 -5.38 4.05
N ILE A 50 1.73 -6.41 4.68
CA ILE A 50 2.17 -7.64 4.01
C ILE A 50 1.00 -8.39 3.39
N GLU A 51 -0.11 -8.54 4.11
CA GLU A 51 -1.33 -9.18 3.58
C GLU A 51 -1.85 -8.49 2.32
N LYS A 52 -1.66 -7.17 2.22
CA LYS A 52 -2.13 -6.37 1.09
C LYS A 52 -1.10 -6.14 0.01
N GLU A 53 0.17 -6.48 0.26
CA GLU A 53 1.27 -6.22 -0.65
C GLU A 53 1.00 -6.80 -2.03
N ALA A 54 0.51 -8.04 -2.13
CA ALA A 54 0.17 -8.68 -3.40
C ALA A 54 -0.82 -7.89 -4.28
N SER A 55 -1.65 -7.01 -3.69
CA SER A 55 -2.56 -6.18 -4.47
C SER A 55 -1.87 -5.01 -5.19
N ASP A 56 -0.76 -4.49 -4.63
CA ASP A 56 0.05 -3.40 -5.18
C ASP A 56 1.38 -3.28 -4.41
N PRO A 57 2.39 -4.07 -4.81
CA PRO A 57 3.59 -4.19 -4.00
C PRO A 57 4.32 -2.86 -3.82
N LYS A 58 4.35 -2.00 -4.84
CA LYS A 58 4.99 -0.69 -4.75
C LYS A 58 4.30 0.26 -3.78
N TYR A 59 2.98 0.26 -3.76
CA TYR A 59 2.25 1.10 -2.81
C TYR A 59 2.52 0.66 -1.37
N TYR A 60 2.43 -0.64 -1.11
CA TYR A 60 2.62 -1.20 0.22
C TYR A 60 4.10 -1.21 0.65
N GLU A 61 5.07 -1.28 -0.27
CA GLU A 61 6.49 -1.06 -0.02
C GLU A 61 6.74 0.35 0.54
N LYS A 62 6.13 1.39 -0.08
CA LYS A 62 6.21 2.76 0.45
C LYS A 62 5.62 2.87 1.85
N LEU A 63 4.47 2.24 2.11
CA LEU A 63 3.86 2.24 3.44
C LEU A 63 4.71 1.48 4.47
N SER A 64 5.36 0.39 4.06
CA SER A 64 6.31 -0.37 4.88
C SER A 64 7.51 0.48 5.28
N SER A 65 8.09 1.24 4.33
CA SER A 65 9.17 2.19 4.63
C SER A 65 8.73 3.25 5.64
N LEU A 66 7.56 3.87 5.42
CA LEU A 66 7.01 4.87 6.35
C LEU A 66 6.77 4.28 7.74
N LEU A 67 6.29 3.04 7.83
CA LEU A 67 6.11 2.35 9.11
C LEU A 67 7.45 2.16 9.83
N ASN A 68 8.47 1.70 9.12
CA ASN A 68 9.80 1.48 9.70
C ASN A 68 10.40 2.80 10.21
N ASP A 69 10.26 3.89 9.46
CA ASP A 69 10.72 5.21 9.87
C ASP A 69 9.98 5.71 11.11
N LEU A 70 8.66 5.50 11.21
CA LEU A 70 7.88 5.85 12.40
C LEU A 70 8.30 5.06 13.64
N ILE A 71 8.51 3.75 13.49
CA ILE A 71 9.00 2.88 14.57
C ILE A 71 10.38 3.37 15.05
N LEU A 72 11.28 3.69 14.13
CA LEU A 72 12.61 4.19 14.45
C LEU A 72 12.55 5.51 15.20
N GLN A 73 11.80 6.49 14.69
CA GLN A 73 11.66 7.80 15.33
C GLN A 73 11.06 7.69 16.75
N PHE A 74 10.08 6.82 16.97
CA PHE A 74 9.53 6.59 18.30
C PHE A 74 10.56 5.94 19.24
N ARG A 75 11.29 4.91 18.78
CA ARG A 75 12.35 4.25 19.56
C ARG A 75 13.49 5.20 19.94
N GLU A 76 13.85 6.11 19.04
CA GLU A 76 14.85 7.15 19.26
C GLU A 76 14.32 8.35 20.06
N LYS A 77 13.07 8.29 20.54
CA LYS A 77 12.40 9.36 21.30
C LYS A 77 12.32 10.69 20.54
N LYS A 78 12.36 10.65 19.21
CA LYS A 78 12.10 11.80 18.33
C LYS A 78 10.61 12.14 18.26
N LEU A 79 9.75 11.18 18.61
CA LEU A 79 8.31 11.33 18.72
C LEU A 79 7.85 10.97 20.12
N THR A 80 6.91 11.76 20.65
CA THR A 80 6.09 11.34 21.79
C THR A 80 5.13 10.22 21.36
N TYR A 81 4.57 9.50 22.34
CA TYR A 81 3.60 8.44 22.05
C TYR A 81 2.34 8.96 21.32
N LEU A 82 1.83 10.13 21.72
CA LEU A 82 0.66 10.72 21.05
C LEU A 82 0.95 11.14 19.61
N GLU A 83 2.12 11.73 19.34
CA GLU A 83 2.53 12.06 17.96
C GLU A 83 2.73 10.80 17.11
N TYR A 84 3.33 9.75 17.69
CA TYR A 84 3.44 8.45 17.05
C TYR A 84 2.05 7.89 16.71
N LEU A 85 1.12 7.93 17.67
CA LEU A 85 -0.23 7.39 17.50
C LEU A 85 -1.00 8.14 16.39
N GLN A 86 -0.83 9.45 16.28
CA GLN A 86 -1.43 10.26 15.21
C GLN A 86 -0.87 9.87 13.84
N GLN A 87 0.44 9.75 13.72
CA GLN A 87 1.08 9.42 12.44
C GLN A 87 0.79 7.99 12.00
N ILE A 88 0.83 7.02 12.92
CA ILE A 88 0.51 5.64 12.58
C ILE A 88 -0.99 5.44 12.33
N GLN A 89 -1.87 6.24 12.91
CA GLN A 89 -3.29 6.26 12.51
C GLN A 89 -3.45 6.74 11.07
N HIS A 90 -2.75 7.79 10.67
CA HIS A 90 -2.79 8.27 9.28
C HIS A 90 -2.24 7.21 8.31
N LEU A 91 -1.18 6.51 8.71
CA LEU A 91 -0.66 5.37 7.95
C LEU A 91 -1.69 4.24 7.86
N ALA A 92 -2.33 3.86 8.96
CA ALA A 92 -3.36 2.82 9.00
C ALA A 92 -4.53 3.17 8.07
N LYS A 93 -4.98 4.43 8.03
CA LYS A 93 -5.99 4.90 7.07
C LYS A 93 -5.55 4.65 5.62
N LYS A 94 -4.30 4.97 5.26
CA LYS A 94 -3.77 4.67 3.92
C LYS A 94 -3.74 3.18 3.60
N VAL A 95 -3.40 2.34 4.58
CA VAL A 95 -3.40 0.88 4.42
C VAL A 95 -4.80 0.35 4.11
N ILE A 96 -5.84 0.91 4.73
CA ILE A 96 -7.24 0.47 4.63
C ILE A 96 -8.01 1.14 3.47
N ASP A 97 -7.82 2.44 3.24
CA ASP A 97 -8.63 3.27 2.32
C ASP A 97 -8.52 2.83 0.85
N LYS A 98 -7.47 2.10 0.47
CA LYS A 98 -7.34 1.58 -0.90
C LYS A 98 -8.51 0.65 -1.27
N GLU A 99 -9.11 -0.05 -0.30
CA GLU A 99 -10.20 -1.00 -0.56
C GLU A 99 -11.55 -0.34 -0.84
N ASN A 100 -11.77 0.89 -0.35
CA ASN A 100 -13.07 1.57 -0.40
C ASN A 100 -13.21 2.52 -1.60
N LYS A 101 -12.27 2.48 -2.56
CA LYS A 101 -12.34 3.34 -3.75
C LYS A 101 -13.40 2.84 -4.72
N ASN A 102 -14.28 3.75 -5.12
CA ASN A 102 -15.18 3.54 -6.26
C ASN A 102 -14.35 3.64 -7.55
N TYR A 103 -14.06 2.49 -8.15
CA TYR A 103 -13.39 2.42 -9.44
C TYR A 103 -14.40 2.53 -10.60
N PRO A 104 -14.01 3.12 -11.74
CA PRO A 104 -14.82 3.05 -12.97
C PRO A 104 -15.14 1.61 -13.34
N LYS A 105 -16.29 1.37 -14.00
CA LYS A 105 -16.77 0.01 -14.31
C LYS A 105 -15.75 -0.85 -15.08
N LYS A 106 -14.91 -0.23 -15.91
CA LYS A 106 -13.88 -0.93 -16.69
C LYS A 106 -12.63 -1.28 -15.88
N ILE A 107 -12.41 -0.62 -14.74
CA ILE A 107 -11.27 -0.87 -13.83
C ILE A 107 -11.69 -1.98 -12.86
N ASN A 108 -11.75 -3.20 -13.37
CA ASN A 108 -12.37 -4.35 -12.69
C ASN A 108 -11.38 -5.45 -12.24
N THR A 109 -10.10 -5.38 -12.65
CA THR A 109 -9.04 -6.28 -12.18
C THR A 109 -8.12 -5.59 -11.17
N ASN A 110 -7.33 -6.34 -10.41
CA ASN A 110 -6.38 -5.75 -9.47
C ASN A 110 -5.25 -5.04 -10.23
N ALA A 111 -4.79 -5.60 -11.34
CA ALA A 111 -3.84 -4.95 -12.24
C ALA A 111 -4.35 -3.58 -12.71
N LEU A 112 -5.59 -3.50 -13.19
CA LEU A 112 -6.19 -2.25 -13.65
C LEU A 112 -6.36 -1.24 -12.52
N LYS A 113 -6.82 -1.67 -11.33
CA LYS A 113 -6.95 -0.79 -10.16
C LYS A 113 -5.60 -0.19 -9.76
N THR A 114 -4.57 -1.03 -9.74
CA THR A 114 -3.20 -0.64 -9.40
C THR A 114 -2.60 0.30 -10.45
N LEU A 115 -2.81 0.04 -11.73
CA LEU A 115 -2.44 1.01 -12.78
C LEU A 115 -3.20 2.33 -12.63
N TYR A 116 -4.52 2.29 -12.46
CA TYR A 116 -5.36 3.48 -12.29
C TYR A 116 -4.90 4.36 -11.12
N ASP A 117 -4.64 3.76 -9.95
CA ASP A 117 -4.17 4.46 -8.77
C ASP A 117 -2.79 5.10 -8.94
N ASN A 118 -1.95 4.55 -9.82
CA ASN A 118 -0.59 5.06 -10.09
C ASN A 118 -0.49 5.93 -11.36
N LEU A 119 -1.53 5.98 -12.18
CA LEU A 119 -1.60 6.77 -13.43
C LEU A 119 -2.54 7.97 -13.30
N ASN A 120 -2.51 8.65 -12.14
CA ASN A 120 -3.33 9.81 -11.82
C ASN A 120 -4.83 9.59 -12.02
N GLN A 121 -5.31 8.37 -11.78
CA GLN A 121 -6.73 8.02 -11.92
C GLN A 121 -7.27 8.27 -13.33
N ASN A 122 -6.41 8.14 -14.35
CA ASN A 122 -6.82 8.23 -15.75
C ASN A 122 -7.27 6.84 -16.24
N GLU A 123 -8.58 6.64 -16.38
CA GLU A 123 -9.19 5.38 -16.83
C GLU A 123 -8.65 4.93 -18.19
N ASN A 124 -8.58 5.83 -19.18
CA ASN A 124 -8.14 5.48 -20.52
C ASN A 124 -6.66 5.08 -20.52
N LEU A 125 -5.81 5.86 -19.85
CA LEU A 125 -4.38 5.56 -19.76
C LEU A 125 -4.12 4.22 -19.05
N ALA A 126 -4.89 3.91 -18.00
CA ALA A 126 -4.78 2.61 -17.31
C ALA A 126 -5.17 1.43 -18.21
N LEU A 127 -6.26 1.56 -18.97
CA LEU A 127 -6.72 0.52 -19.91
C LEU A 127 -5.74 0.32 -21.07
N GLU A 128 -5.25 1.41 -21.67
CA GLU A 128 -4.24 1.35 -22.74
C GLU A 128 -2.93 0.74 -22.26
N THR A 129 -2.51 1.09 -21.04
CA THR A 129 -1.30 0.53 -20.42
C THR A 129 -1.46 -0.97 -20.15
N ASP A 130 -2.58 -1.40 -19.57
CA ASP A 130 -2.86 -2.83 -19.32
C ASP A 130 -2.85 -3.64 -20.62
N ALA A 131 -3.56 -3.16 -21.65
CA ALA A 131 -3.58 -3.79 -22.96
C ALA A 131 -2.17 -3.90 -23.57
N CYS A 132 -1.39 -2.81 -23.53
CA CYS A 132 -0.02 -2.79 -24.01
C CYS A 132 0.87 -3.81 -23.31
N ILE A 133 0.75 -3.93 -21.98
CA ILE A 133 1.51 -4.92 -21.21
C ILE A 133 1.11 -6.33 -21.63
N ARG A 134 -0.19 -6.63 -21.69
CA ARG A 134 -0.68 -7.97 -22.05
C ARG A 134 -0.27 -8.38 -23.47
N ASP A 135 -0.26 -7.45 -24.41
CA ASP A 135 0.12 -7.71 -25.80
C ASP A 135 1.63 -7.91 -25.99
N ASN A 136 2.46 -7.27 -25.16
CA ASN A 136 3.91 -7.24 -25.35
C ASN A 136 4.68 -8.09 -24.34
N LYS A 137 4.07 -8.45 -23.19
CA LYS A 137 4.73 -9.30 -22.21
C LYS A 137 5.05 -10.66 -22.82
N LYS A 138 6.24 -11.17 -22.49
CA LYS A 138 6.64 -12.55 -22.83
C LYS A 138 6.65 -13.36 -21.54
N ASP A 139 6.43 -14.66 -21.66
CA ASP A 139 6.56 -15.57 -20.52
C ASP A 139 7.92 -15.41 -19.84
N GLY A 140 7.95 -15.34 -18.50
CA GLY A 140 9.17 -15.11 -17.72
C GLY A 140 9.95 -13.85 -18.17
N TRP A 141 9.26 -12.74 -18.39
CA TRP A 141 9.89 -11.49 -18.82
C TRP A 141 10.62 -10.76 -17.69
N VAL A 142 10.11 -10.86 -16.46
CA VAL A 142 10.71 -10.22 -15.29
C VAL A 142 12.09 -10.81 -15.01
N GLY A 143 13.09 -9.94 -14.87
CA GLY A 143 14.50 -10.30 -14.73
C GLY A 143 15.21 -10.59 -16.06
N HIS A 144 14.49 -10.66 -17.19
CA HIS A 144 15.09 -10.93 -18.51
C HIS A 144 15.29 -9.65 -19.32
N ASN A 145 16.52 -9.11 -19.30
CA ASN A 145 16.92 -7.82 -19.90
C ASN A 145 16.27 -7.49 -21.26
N GLN A 146 16.31 -8.39 -22.24
CA GLN A 146 15.75 -8.10 -23.57
C GLN A 146 14.21 -8.04 -23.58
N LYS A 147 13.53 -8.89 -22.81
CA LYS A 147 12.07 -8.92 -22.73
C LYS A 147 11.56 -7.68 -21.98
N GLU A 148 12.22 -7.33 -20.88
CA GLU A 148 12.00 -6.08 -20.14
C GLU A 148 12.17 -4.86 -21.05
N LYS A 149 13.27 -4.78 -21.81
CA LYS A 149 13.53 -3.69 -22.73
C LYS A 149 12.45 -3.57 -23.81
N ASN A 150 12.01 -4.68 -24.39
CA ASN A 150 10.97 -4.69 -25.43
C ASN A 150 9.65 -4.16 -24.91
N LEU A 151 9.22 -4.62 -23.72
CA LEU A 151 8.00 -4.12 -23.09
C LEU A 151 8.10 -2.63 -22.76
N LYS A 152 9.23 -2.18 -22.21
CA LYS A 152 9.45 -0.77 -21.88
C LYS A 152 9.42 0.14 -23.12
N ILE A 153 9.94 -0.33 -24.26
CA ILE A 153 9.84 0.38 -25.55
C ILE A 153 8.38 0.49 -26.00
N ALA A 154 7.57 -0.55 -25.84
CA ALA A 154 6.14 -0.50 -26.16
C ALA A 154 5.40 0.52 -25.28
N LEU A 155 5.64 0.47 -23.97
CA LEU A 155 5.04 1.41 -23.01
C LEU A 155 5.42 2.87 -23.26
N LYS A 156 6.66 3.14 -23.71
CA LYS A 156 7.12 4.49 -24.06
C LYS A 156 6.31 5.16 -25.18
N LYS A 157 5.58 4.38 -26.00
CA LYS A 157 4.68 4.92 -27.02
C LYS A 157 3.38 5.50 -26.45
N ILE A 158 3.04 5.12 -25.23
CA ILE A 158 1.80 5.51 -24.53
C ILE A 158 2.12 6.52 -23.43
N ILE A 159 3.19 6.28 -22.68
CA ILE A 159 3.62 7.11 -21.55
C ILE A 159 4.86 7.92 -21.96
N ASN A 160 4.64 9.20 -22.26
CA ASN A 160 5.70 10.13 -22.67
C ASN A 160 6.56 10.61 -21.49
N ASP A 161 5.98 10.71 -20.28
CA ASP A 161 6.71 11.11 -19.08
C ASP A 161 7.64 9.98 -18.62
N GLU A 162 8.94 10.24 -18.62
CA GLU A 162 9.95 9.21 -18.38
C GLU A 162 9.93 8.68 -16.93
N GLY A 163 9.59 9.54 -15.97
CA GLY A 163 9.43 9.15 -14.57
C GLY A 163 8.20 8.26 -14.36
N LEU A 164 7.07 8.62 -14.95
CA LEU A 164 5.83 7.84 -14.92
C LEU A 164 6.01 6.51 -15.65
N LEU A 165 6.73 6.50 -16.78
CA LEU A 165 7.08 5.28 -17.52
C LEU A 165 7.90 4.34 -16.64
N GLU A 166 8.96 4.83 -16.00
CA GLU A 166 9.79 4.02 -15.10
C GLU A 166 8.97 3.46 -13.94
N ASN A 167 8.13 4.30 -13.33
CA ASN A 167 7.27 3.91 -12.23
C ASN A 167 6.28 2.82 -12.65
N THR A 168 5.63 3.00 -13.79
CA THR A 168 4.64 2.06 -14.34
C THR A 168 5.27 0.75 -14.77
N PHE A 169 6.42 0.80 -15.45
CA PHE A 169 7.15 -0.38 -15.86
C PHE A 169 7.58 -1.24 -14.65
N ASN A 170 8.17 -0.59 -13.64
CA ASN A 170 8.56 -1.29 -12.43
C ASN A 170 7.33 -1.77 -11.64
N LEU A 171 6.19 -1.05 -11.69
CA LEU A 171 4.94 -1.52 -11.08
C LEU A 171 4.45 -2.80 -11.75
N ALA A 172 4.52 -2.88 -13.08
CA ALA A 172 4.11 -4.04 -13.85
C ALA A 172 4.91 -5.31 -13.48
N LYS A 173 6.19 -5.18 -13.09
CA LYS A 173 7.04 -6.30 -12.63
C LYS A 173 6.58 -6.93 -11.31
N HIS A 174 5.63 -6.30 -10.63
CA HIS A 174 5.14 -6.74 -9.32
C HIS A 174 3.64 -7.08 -9.34
N ILE A 175 2.99 -6.97 -10.49
CA ILE A 175 1.58 -7.35 -10.63
C ILE A 175 1.52 -8.82 -11.07
N ASP A 176 0.98 -9.68 -10.22
CA ASP A 176 0.90 -11.13 -10.46
C ASP A 176 0.17 -11.48 -11.76
N GLU A 177 -0.83 -10.70 -12.15
CA GLU A 177 -1.57 -10.89 -13.41
C GLU A 177 -0.71 -10.72 -14.67
N TYR A 178 0.50 -10.15 -14.55
CA TYR A 178 1.45 -9.94 -15.65
C TYR A 178 2.62 -10.90 -15.67
N HIS A 179 2.73 -11.81 -14.71
CA HIS A 179 3.67 -12.93 -14.80
C HIS A 179 3.13 -14.00 -15.74
#